data_AF-A0A8T0PDN1-F1
#
_entry.id   AF-A0A8T0PDN1-F1
#
_cell.length_a   1.000
_cell.length_b   1.000
_cell.length_c   1.000
_cell.angle_alpha   90.00
_cell.angle_beta   90.00
_cell.angle_gamma   90.00
#
_symmetry.space_group_name_H-M   'P 1'
#
loop_
_entity.id
_entity.type
_entity.pdbx_description
1 polymer ?
#
loop_
_entity_poly.entity_id
_entity_poly.type
_entity_poly.pdbx_seq_one_letter_code
_entity_poly.pdbx_strand_id
1 'polypeptide(L)'
;MRPQMVGMLLLLLVCAMVSPHPVVGGKKRPRCTEEDKAHVLKECGHYTRHGHPKELPPKHSPCCKAVEGLDLQCIADLLTKDEMRDYDQGAVIDLEKTCY
;
A
#
# COMPACT_ATOMS: atom_id res chain seq x y z
N MET A 1 41.33 23.49 4.73
CA MET A 1 40.11 22.66 4.56
C MET A 1 40.45 21.54 3.57
N ARG A 2 40.21 20.27 3.92
CA ARG A 2 40.66 19.11 3.12
C ARG A 2 39.69 18.84 1.95
N PRO A 3 40.17 18.69 0.69
CA PRO A 3 39.31 18.47 -0.48
C PRO A 3 38.45 17.20 -0.38
N GLN A 4 38.92 16.21 0.40
CA GLN A 4 38.20 14.97 0.76
C GLN A 4 36.81 15.25 1.37
N MET A 5 36.70 16.29 2.20
CA MET A 5 35.49 16.61 2.95
C MET A 5 34.43 17.29 2.07
N VAL A 6 34.89 18.02 1.03
CA VAL A 6 34.03 18.68 0.05
C VAL A 6 33.38 17.66 -0.88
N GLY A 7 34.16 16.67 -1.35
CA GLY A 7 33.64 15.59 -2.18
C GLY A 7 32.59 14.73 -1.47
N MET A 8 32.81 14.42 -0.19
CA MET A 8 31.86 13.66 0.63
C MET A 8 30.58 14.46 0.94
N LEU A 9 30.70 15.78 1.18
CA LEU A 9 29.55 16.65 1.40
C LEU A 9 28.68 16.78 0.13
N LEU A 10 29.30 16.86 -1.04
CA LEU A 10 28.61 16.88 -2.33
C LEU A 10 27.86 15.56 -2.61
N LEU A 11 28.46 14.41 -2.31
CA LEU A 11 27.80 13.11 -2.44
C LEU A 11 26.57 12.95 -1.51
N LEU A 12 26.68 13.41 -0.27
CA LEU A 12 25.56 13.38 0.70
C LEU A 12 24.39 14.28 0.28
N LEU A 13 24.67 15.43 -0.35
CA LEU A 13 23.65 16.34 -0.87
C LEU A 13 22.83 15.74 -2.02
N VAL A 14 23.42 14.88 -2.86
CA VAL A 14 22.71 14.26 -3.99
C VAL A 14 21.76 13.14 -3.52
N CYS A 15 22.10 12.41 -2.45
CA CYS A 15 21.24 11.33 -1.92
C CYS A 15 20.02 11.84 -1.13
N ALA A 16 20.06 13.06 -0.58
CA ALA A 16 18.93 13.64 0.14
C ALA A 16 17.77 14.10 -0.77
N MET A 17 18.01 14.16 -2.09
CA MET A 17 17.03 14.60 -3.08
C MET A 17 16.17 13.46 -3.64
N VAL A 18 16.29 12.23 -3.12
CA VAL A 18 15.26 11.18 -3.28
C VAL A 18 14.16 11.42 -2.26
N SER A 19 13.63 12.64 -2.25
CA SER A 19 12.33 12.93 -1.66
C SER A 19 11.31 12.68 -2.75
N PRO A 20 10.34 11.75 -2.60
CA PRO A 20 9.23 11.64 -3.54
C PRO A 20 8.43 12.94 -3.47
N HIS A 21 8.74 13.90 -4.34
CA HIS A 21 7.97 15.13 -4.49
C HIS A 21 6.51 14.77 -4.84
N PRO A 22 5.51 15.40 -4.20
CA PRO A 22 4.12 15.16 -4.52
C PRO A 22 3.86 15.77 -5.90
N VAL A 23 3.61 14.91 -6.89
CA VAL A 23 3.26 15.33 -8.24
C VAL A 23 1.87 15.99 -8.18
N VAL A 24 1.83 17.32 -8.12
CA VAL A 24 0.60 18.10 -8.35
C VAL A 24 0.29 18.00 -9.85
N GLY A 25 -0.58 17.05 -10.20
CA GLY A 25 -1.00 16.83 -11.58
C GLY A 25 -2.23 15.92 -11.70
N GLY A 26 -3.42 16.52 -11.75
CA GLY A 26 -4.57 16.08 -12.56
C GLY A 26 -5.28 14.73 -12.33
N LYS A 27 -4.70 13.77 -11.62
CA LYS A 27 -5.37 12.55 -11.12
C LYS A 27 -4.74 12.26 -9.76
N LYS A 28 -5.54 12.22 -8.69
CA LYS A 28 -5.04 11.70 -7.41
C LYS A 28 -4.51 10.30 -7.69
N ARG A 29 -3.19 10.11 -7.57
CA ARG A 29 -2.62 8.76 -7.64
C ARG A 29 -3.30 7.94 -6.54
N PRO A 30 -3.66 6.68 -6.80
CA PRO A 30 -4.24 5.86 -5.75
C PRO A 30 -3.25 5.79 -4.58
N ARG A 31 -3.78 5.81 -3.36
CA ARG A 31 -2.96 5.81 -2.15
C ARG A 31 -2.44 4.40 -1.88
N CYS A 32 -1.25 4.34 -1.30
CA CYS A 32 -0.65 3.10 -0.84
C CYS A 32 0.35 3.45 0.27
N THR A 33 0.01 3.11 1.51
CA THR A 33 0.82 3.34 2.71
C THR A 33 0.69 2.14 3.65
N GLU A 34 1.60 2.02 4.62
CA GLU A 34 1.51 1.00 5.67
C GLU A 34 0.23 1.18 6.50
N GLU A 35 -0.19 2.43 6.74
CA GLU A 35 -1.45 2.74 7.43
C GLU A 35 -2.67 2.30 6.62
N ASP A 36 -2.69 2.54 5.31
CA ASP A 36 -3.76 2.07 4.42
C ASP A 36 -3.81 0.53 4.41
N LYS A 37 -2.65 -0.15 4.34
CA LYS A 37 -2.57 -1.62 4.41
C LYS A 37 -3.15 -2.15 5.71
N ALA A 38 -2.71 -1.62 6.85
CA ALA A 38 -3.21 -2.02 8.16
C ALA A 38 -4.73 -1.80 8.28
N HIS A 39 -5.24 -0.69 7.72
CA HIS A 39 -6.67 -0.42 7.70
C HIS A 39 -7.44 -1.42 6.83
N VAL A 40 -6.94 -1.75 5.63
CA VAL A 40 -7.54 -2.76 4.75
C VAL A 40 -7.56 -4.13 5.42
N LEU A 41 -6.45 -4.58 6.02
CA LEU A 41 -6.40 -5.88 6.71
C LEU A 41 -7.35 -5.97 7.91
N LYS A 42 -7.58 -4.83 8.59
CA LYS A 42 -8.54 -4.71 9.69
C LYS A 42 -9.99 -4.82 9.21
N GLU A 43 -10.37 -4.07 8.18
CA GLU A 43 -11.76 -3.99 7.72
C GLU A 43 -12.16 -5.13 6.77
N CYS A 44 -11.22 -5.61 5.95
CA CYS A 44 -11.45 -6.62 4.92
C CYS A 44 -10.96 -8.02 5.30
N GLY A 45 -10.32 -8.19 6.47
CA GLY A 45 -9.64 -9.43 6.82
C GLY A 45 -10.52 -10.68 6.79
N HIS A 46 -11.83 -10.54 7.00
CA HIS A 46 -12.77 -11.67 6.87
C HIS A 46 -12.82 -12.23 5.43
N TYR A 47 -12.65 -11.39 4.41
CA TYR A 47 -12.73 -11.75 2.99
C TYR A 47 -11.38 -12.12 2.39
N THR A 48 -10.27 -11.71 3.04
CA THR A 48 -8.92 -11.86 2.51
C THR A 48 -8.08 -12.90 3.25
N ARG A 49 -8.54 -13.44 4.40
CA ARG A 49 -7.81 -14.49 5.13
C ARG A 49 -7.82 -15.82 4.40
N HIS A 50 -6.73 -16.57 4.55
CA HIS A 50 -6.65 -17.96 4.11
C HIS A 50 -7.72 -18.81 4.81
N GLY A 51 -8.31 -19.76 4.08
CA GLY A 51 -9.26 -20.74 4.62
C GLY A 51 -10.66 -20.20 4.93
N HIS A 52 -10.91 -18.90 4.75
CA HIS A 52 -12.25 -18.34 4.85
C HIS A 52 -13.09 -18.68 3.59
N PRO A 53 -14.43 -18.81 3.74
CA PRO A 53 -15.32 -18.89 2.59
C PRO A 53 -15.09 -17.70 1.66
N LYS A 54 -15.10 -17.94 0.34
CA LYS A 54 -14.95 -16.90 -0.70
C LYS A 54 -16.22 -16.05 -0.84
N GLU A 55 -16.65 -15.48 0.27
CA GLU A 55 -17.73 -14.52 0.30
C GLU A 55 -17.25 -13.17 -0.23
N LEU A 56 -18.15 -12.45 -0.88
CA LEU A 56 -17.84 -11.12 -1.40
C LEU A 56 -18.24 -10.06 -0.38
N PRO A 57 -17.42 -9.02 -0.17
CA PRO A 57 -17.82 -7.91 0.67
C PRO A 57 -19.05 -7.20 0.08
N PRO A 58 -20.07 -6.87 0.90
CA PRO A 58 -21.17 -6.04 0.44
C PRO A 58 -20.64 -4.68 -0.06
N LYS A 59 -21.17 -4.18 -1.18
CA LYS A 59 -20.67 -2.97 -1.88
C LYS A 59 -20.54 -1.71 -0.99
N HIS A 60 -21.40 -1.57 0.02
CA HIS A 60 -21.38 -0.43 0.95
C HIS A 60 -20.82 -0.77 2.35
N SER A 61 -20.15 -1.92 2.47
CA SER A 61 -19.54 -2.34 3.72
C SER A 61 -18.32 -1.47 4.09
N PRO A 62 -17.91 -1.47 5.38
CA PRO A 62 -16.67 -0.82 5.80
C PRO A 62 -15.45 -1.27 5.00
N CYS A 63 -15.37 -2.55 4.62
CA CYS A 63 -14.29 -3.07 3.77
C CYS A 63 -14.24 -2.36 2.41
N CYS A 64 -15.36 -2.27 1.69
CA CYS A 64 -15.36 -1.62 0.37
C CYS A 64 -15.11 -0.11 0.44
N LYS A 65 -15.45 0.53 1.56
CA LYS A 65 -15.07 1.92 1.81
C LYS A 65 -13.57 2.07 2.11
N ALA A 66 -12.97 1.09 2.79
CA ALA A 66 -11.54 1.12 3.15
C ALA A 66 -10.63 1.05 1.92
N VAL A 67 -11.05 0.34 0.86
CA VAL A 67 -10.28 0.20 -0.39
C VAL A 67 -10.48 1.35 -1.38
N GLU A 68 -11.34 2.32 -1.08
CA GLU A 68 -11.68 3.40 -1.99
C GLU A 68 -10.47 4.31 -2.30
N GLY A 69 -10.12 4.36 -3.59
CA GLY A 69 -8.99 5.15 -4.08
C GLY A 69 -7.62 4.63 -3.63
N LEU A 70 -7.51 3.35 -3.28
CA LEU A 70 -6.23 2.67 -3.01
C LEU A 70 -5.71 1.94 -4.25
N ASP A 71 -4.39 1.76 -4.31
CA ASP A 71 -3.74 0.81 -5.22
C ASP A 71 -3.66 -0.55 -4.54
N LEU A 72 -4.61 -1.45 -4.82
CA LEU A 72 -4.67 -2.74 -4.12
C LEU A 72 -3.55 -3.70 -4.48
N GLN A 73 -2.92 -3.54 -5.66
CA GLN A 73 -1.70 -4.26 -5.98
C GLN A 73 -0.56 -3.81 -5.06
N CYS A 74 -0.40 -2.50 -4.88
CA CYS A 74 0.60 -1.95 -3.97
C CYS A 74 0.32 -2.32 -2.50
N ILE A 75 -0.94 -2.28 -2.04
CA ILE A 75 -1.31 -2.75 -0.69
C ILE A 75 -0.94 -4.21 -0.48
N ALA A 76 -1.18 -5.05 -1.48
CA ALA A 76 -0.82 -6.47 -1.45
C ALA A 76 0.71 -6.68 -1.44
N ASP A 77 1.48 -5.80 -2.08
CA ASP A 77 2.94 -5.83 -2.07
C ASP A 77 3.56 -5.36 -0.74
N LEU A 78 2.84 -4.54 0.04
CA LEU A 78 3.25 -4.11 1.39
C LEU A 78 2.99 -5.18 2.48
N LEU A 79 2.38 -6.32 2.15
CA LEU A 79 2.18 -7.41 3.11
C LEU A 79 3.53 -7.93 3.61
N THR A 80 3.70 -7.95 4.92
CA THR A 80 4.84 -8.60 5.57
C THR A 80 4.74 -10.12 5.44
N LYS A 81 5.86 -10.82 5.65
CA LYS A 81 5.89 -12.29 5.62
C LYS A 81 4.89 -12.92 6.60
N ASP A 82 4.69 -12.30 7.77
CA ASP A 82 3.72 -12.80 8.75
C ASP A 82 2.29 -12.53 8.31
N GLU A 83 1.99 -11.36 7.74
CA GLU A 83 0.67 -11.08 7.16
C GLU A 83 0.36 -12.01 5.98
N MET A 84 1.34 -12.34 5.13
CA MET A 84 1.15 -13.30 4.03
C MET A 84 0.83 -14.73 4.49
N ARG A 85 1.12 -15.08 5.75
CA ARG A 85 0.72 -16.38 6.34
C ARG A 85 -0.76 -16.41 6.71
N ASP A 86 -1.31 -15.25 7.05
CA ASP A 86 -2.70 -15.10 7.48
C ASP A 86 -3.64 -14.70 6.33
N TYR A 87 -3.13 -13.88 5.41
CA TYR A 87 -3.89 -13.25 4.34
C TYR A 87 -3.42 -13.71 2.96
N ASP A 88 -4.38 -13.92 2.07
CA ASP A 88 -4.15 -14.24 0.68
C ASP A 88 -3.94 -12.96 -0.13
N GLN A 89 -2.75 -12.84 -0.73
CA GLN A 89 -2.37 -11.68 -1.52
C GLN A 89 -3.30 -11.48 -2.73
N GLY A 90 -3.73 -12.57 -3.37
CA GLY A 90 -4.67 -12.53 -4.50
C GLY A 90 -6.04 -12.04 -4.07
N ALA A 91 -6.54 -12.47 -2.92
CA ALA A 91 -7.81 -12.01 -2.36
C ALA A 91 -7.78 -10.52 -2.01
N VAL A 92 -6.64 -9.98 -1.53
CA VAL A 92 -6.46 -8.53 -1.31
C VAL A 92 -6.56 -7.77 -2.63
N ILE A 93 -5.92 -8.27 -3.70
CA ILE A 93 -5.97 -7.65 -5.04
C ILE A 93 -7.40 -7.71 -5.60
N ASP A 94 -8.10 -8.82 -5.41
CA ASP A 94 -9.47 -9.02 -5.91
C ASP A 94 -10.52 -8.13 -5.21
N LEU A 95 -10.17 -7.44 -4.12
CA LEU A 95 -11.04 -6.42 -3.52
C LEU A 95 -11.41 -5.32 -4.53
N GLU A 96 -10.55 -5.01 -5.50
CA GLU A 96 -10.82 -4.00 -6.53
C GLU A 96 -12.04 -4.39 -7.38
N LYS A 97 -12.13 -5.67 -7.76
CA LYS A 97 -13.18 -6.21 -8.62
C LYS A 97 -14.45 -6.54 -7.86
N THR A 98 -14.35 -6.79 -6.56
CA THR A 98 -15.49 -7.24 -5.75
C THR A 98 -16.21 -6.05 -5.12
N CYS A 99 -15.50 -4.95 -4.84
CA CYS A 99 -16.09 -3.71 -4.33
C CYS A 99 -16.63 -2.77 -5.41
N TYR A 100 -16.19 -2.86 -6.67
CA TYR A 100 -16.71 -2.09 -7.81
C TYR A 100 -17.34 -2.98 -8.88
#